data_AF-A0A7G9QKB5-F1
#
_entry.id   AF-A0A7G9QKB5-F1
#
_cell.length_a   1.000
_cell.length_b   1.000
_cell.length_c   1.000
_cell.angle_alpha   90.00
_cell.angle_beta   90.00
_cell.angle_gamma   90.00
#
_symmetry.space_group_name_H-M   'P 1'
#
loop_
_entity.id
_entity.type
_entity.pdbx_description
1 polymer ?
#
loop_
_entity_poly.entity_id
_entity_poly.type
_entity_poly.pdbx_seq_one_letter_code
_entity_poly.pdbx_strand_id
1 'polypeptide(L)' 'MNIPLYIYYELLIRLSEIEAEIGHYVSSTADHEICIIRTTNGTIKVPINLLKKQFDDPNLIDNEELKVLSQTFRPNYL' A
#
# COMPACT_ATOMS: atom_id res chain seq x y z
N MET A 1 15.50 3.47 -2.28
CA MET A 1 14.76 4.74 -2.17
C MET A 1 14.28 4.89 -0.74
N ASN A 2 14.44 6.06 -0.11
CA ASN A 2 13.95 6.29 1.25
C ASN A 2 12.52 6.84 1.18
N ILE A 3 11.53 5.96 1.29
CA ILE A 3 10.13 6.36 1.39
C ILE A 3 9.84 6.65 2.86
N PRO A 4 9.31 7.84 3.21
CA PRO A 4 8.94 8.14 4.58
C PRO A 4 7.91 7.14 5.11
N LEU A 5 8.10 6.71 6.35
CA LEU A 5 7.26 5.68 6.98
C LEU A 5 5.76 6.02 6.96
N TYR A 6 5.41 7.29 7.14
CA TYR A 6 4.01 7.75 7.16
C TYR A 6 3.26 7.46 5.84
N ILE A 7 3.96 7.41 4.70
CA ILE A 7 3.37 7.10 3.39
C ILE A 7 2.75 5.70 3.38
N TYR A 8 3.41 4.74 4.02
CA TYR A 8 2.88 3.38 4.14
C TYR A 8 1.66 3.33 5.05
N TYR A 9 1.69 4.03 6.18
CA TYR A 9 0.56 4.08 7.11
C TYR A 9 -0.67 4.74 6.48
N GLU A 10 -0.52 5.90 5.86
CA GLU A 10 -1.62 6.61 5.19
C GLU A 10 -2.22 5.78 4.06
N LEU A 11 -1.39 5.18 3.21
CA LEU A 11 -1.89 4.34 2.13
C LEU A 11 -2.66 3.13 2.67
N LEU A 12 -2.15 2.46 3.70
CA LEU A 12 -2.84 1.32 4.31
C LEU A 12 -4.15 1.73 4.99
N ILE A 13 -4.23 2.92 5.60
CA ILE A 13 -5.49 3.46 6.13
C ILE A 13 -6.51 3.61 5.01
N ARG A 14 -6.15 4.26 3.90
CA ARG A 14 -7.04 4.43 2.73
C ARG A 14 -7.49 3.09 2.16
N LEU A 15 -6.59 2.12 2.08
CA LEU A 15 -6.91 0.78 1.57
C LEU A 15 -7.81 -0.01 2.54
N SER A 16 -7.66 0.18 3.85
CA SER A 16 -8.50 -0.49 4.86
C SER A 16 -9.96 -0.05 4.83
N GLU A 17 -10.26 1.14 4.28
CA GLU A 17 -11.63 1.60 4.03
C GLU A 17 -12.30 0.82 2.89
N ILE A 18 -11.52 0.17 2.02
CA ILE A 18 -11.98 -0.60 0.86
C ILE A 18 -11.93 -2.11 1.15
N GLU A 19 -10.85 -2.58 1.77
CA GLU A 19 -10.62 -3.98 2.12
C GLU A 19 -10.21 -4.06 3.59
N ALA A 20 -11.18 -4.39 4.44
CA ALA A 20 -11.01 -4.40 5.89
C ALA A 20 -10.03 -5.49 6.38
N GLU A 21 -9.74 -6.51 5.55
CA GLU A 21 -8.75 -7.53 5.89
C GLU A 21 -7.30 -7.02 5.86
N ILE A 22 -7.05 -5.87 5.23
CA ILE A 22 -5.72 -5.24 5.22
C ILE A 22 -5.33 -4.85 6.64
N GLY A 23 -4.31 -5.53 7.16
CA GLY A 23 -3.76 -5.29 8.49
C GLY A 23 -2.85 -4.04 8.59
N HIS A 24 -2.21 -3.89 9.75
CA HIS A 24 -1.30 -2.77 10.01
C HIS A 24 0.09 -2.99 9.41
N TYR A 25 0.80 -1.91 9.09
CA TYR A 25 2.18 -1.95 8.60
C TYR A 25 3.11 -2.73 9.53
N VAL A 26 3.93 -3.62 8.95
CA VAL A 26 5.01 -4.35 9.64
C VAL A 26 6.36 -3.98 9.05
N SER A 27 6.51 -4.09 7.73
CA SER A 27 7.75 -3.74 7.04
C SER A 27 7.51 -3.49 5.54
N SER A 28 8.50 -2.91 4.87
CA SER A 28 8.48 -2.72 3.42
C SER A 28 9.82 -3.11 2.82
N THR A 29 9.78 -3.74 1.65
CA THR A 29 10.96 -3.96 0.80
C THR A 29 10.66 -3.37 -0.57
N ALA A 30 11.53 -2.51 -1.08
CA ALA A 30 11.32 -1.82 -2.36
C ALA A 30 12.46 -2.11 -3.33
N ASP A 31 12.11 -2.30 -4.60
CA ASP A 31 13.02 -2.24 -5.74
C ASP A 31 12.74 -0.97 -6.59
N HIS A 32 13.14 -0.97 -7.86
CA HIS A 32 12.96 0.19 -8.75
C HIS A 32 11.50 0.41 -9.20
N GLU A 33 10.68 -0.63 -9.23
CA GLU A 33 9.32 -0.59 -9.81
C GLU A 33 8.23 -0.91 -8.79
N ILE A 34 8.52 -1.79 -7.82
CA ILE A 34 7.55 -2.30 -6.86
C ILE A 34 8.08 -2.17 -5.43
N CYS A 35 7.17 -1.81 -4.52
CA CYS A 35 7.34 -1.95 -3.08
C CYS A 35 6.40 -3.04 -2.57
N ILE A 36 6.96 -4.03 -1.88
CA ILE A 36 6.21 -5.03 -1.14
C ILE A 36 6.03 -4.52 0.27
N ILE A 37 4.80 -4.21 0.65
CA ILE A 37 4.44 -3.85 2.03
C ILE A 37 3.92 -5.11 2.72
N ARG A 38 4.56 -5.50 3.82
CA ARG A 38 4.06 -6.54 4.72
C ARG A 38 3.19 -5.90 5.77
N THR A 39 2.01 -6.48 5.97
CA THR A 39 1.08 -6.12 7.03
C THR A 39 0.96 -7.25 8.04
N THR A 40 0.24 -7.03 9.13
CA THR A 40 -0.08 -8.10 10.11
C THR A 40 -0.85 -9.26 9.47
N ASN A 41 -1.67 -8.98 8.45
CA ASN A 41 -2.62 -9.94 7.89
C ASN A 41 -2.23 -10.44 6.49
N GLY A 42 -1.15 -9.92 5.90
CA GLY A 42 -0.78 -10.30 4.54
C GLY A 42 0.29 -9.41 3.92
N THR A 43 0.30 -9.38 2.60
CA THR A 43 1.21 -8.54 1.82
C THR A 43 0.47 -7.84 0.70
N ILE A 44 0.95 -6.64 0.34
CA ILE A 44 0.44 -5.89 -0.81
C ILE A 44 1.63 -5.43 -1.66
N LYS A 45 1.48 -5.52 -2.99
CA LYS A 45 2.48 -5.06 -3.96
C LYS A 45 2.05 -3.71 -4.49
N VAL A 46 2.81 -2.67 -4.16
CA VAL A 46 2.49 -1.29 -4.52
C VAL A 46 3.48 -0.80 -5.57
N PRO A 47 3.03 -0.31 -6.74
CA PRO A 47 3.92 0.35 -7.69
C PRO A 47 4.61 1.56 -7.07
N ILE A 48 5.91 1.72 -7.32
CA ILE A 48 6.70 2.85 -6.80
C ILE A 48 6.11 4.20 -7.24
N ASN A 49 5.56 4.29 -8.45
CA ASN A 49 4.90 5.51 -8.93
C ASN A 49 3.64 5.87 -8.13
N LEU A 50 2.93 4.89 -7.56
CA LEU A 50 1.79 5.16 -6.68
C LEU A 50 2.25 5.71 -5.33
N LEU A 51 3.36 5.20 -4.80
CA LEU A 51 3.96 5.75 -3.58
C LEU A 51 4.51 7.17 -3.78
N LYS A 52 5.02 7.48 -4.97
CA LYS A 52 5.39 8.85 -5.35
C LYS A 52 4.17 9.77 -5.39
N LYS A 53 3.07 9.35 -6.04
CA LYS A 53 1.80 10.09 -6.01
C LYS A 53 1.33 10.35 -4.58
N GLN A 54 1.33 9.34 -3.72
CA GLN A 54 0.94 9.48 -2.30
C GLN A 54 1.82 10.51 -1.56
N PHE A 55 3.13 10.53 -1.86
CA PHE A 55 4.07 11.49 -1.27
C PHE A 55 3.89 12.92 -1.78
N ASP A 56 3.64 13.08 -3.09
CA ASP A 56 3.47 14.39 -3.71
C ASP A 56 2.11 15.01 -3.33
N ASP A 57 1.01 14.29 -3.55
CA ASP A 57 -0.35 14.65 -3.16
C ASP A 57 -1.25 13.40 -3.18
N PRO A 58 -1.77 12.94 -2.02
CA PRO A 58 -2.67 11.78 -1.94
C PRO A 58 -3.89 11.85 -2.86
N ASN A 59 -4.37 13.04 -3.22
CA ASN A 59 -5.52 13.22 -4.11
C ASN A 59 -5.23 12.87 -5.58
N LEU A 60 -3.96 12.65 -5.95
CA LEU A 60 -3.54 12.14 -7.26
C LEU A 60 -3.81 10.66 -7.46
N ILE A 61 -4.26 9.96 -6.42
CA ILE A 61 -4.67 8.56 -6.45
C ILE A 61 -6.18 8.53 -6.27
N ASP A 62 -6.90 8.16 -7.32
CA ASP A 62 -8.35 8.06 -7.27
C ASP A 62 -8.84 6.77 -6.59
N ASN A 63 -10.14 6.71 -6.32
CA ASN A 63 -10.75 5.56 -5.65
C ASN A 63 -10.70 4.26 -6.46
N GLU A 64 -10.68 4.35 -7.79
CA GLU A 64 -10.57 3.16 -8.65
C GLU A 64 -9.13 2.61 -8.63
N GLU A 65 -8.11 3.47 -8.65
CA GLU A 65 -6.70 3.08 -8.45
C GLU A 65 -6.50 2.39 -7.09
N LEU A 66 -7.07 2.94 -6.02
CA LEU A 66 -7.03 2.31 -4.69
C LEU A 66 -7.74 0.95 -4.65
N LYS A 67 -8.89 0.84 -5.31
CA LYS A 67 -9.66 -0.41 -5.39
C LYS A 67 -8.95 -1.48 -6.21
N VAL A 68 -8.32 -1.11 -7.31
CA VAL A 68 -7.46 -2.03 -8.07
C VAL A 68 -6.26 -2.46 -7.23
N LEU A 69 -5.66 -1.54 -6.46
CA LEU A 69 -4.55 -1.86 -5.58
C LEU A 69 -4.97 -2.82 -4.45
N SER A 70 -6.12 -2.59 -3.80
CA SER A 70 -6.59 -3.45 -2.70
C SER A 70 -6.85 -4.89 -3.15
N GLN A 71 -7.30 -5.09 -4.39
CA GLN A 71 -7.47 -6.44 -4.99
C GLN A 71 -6.15 -7.22 -5.14
N THR A 72 -4.99 -6.55 -5.04
CA THR A 72 -3.69 -7.23 -5.09
C THR A 72 -3.26 -7.78 -3.72
N PHE A 73 -4.02 -7.50 -2.66
CA PHE A 73 -3.73 -7.99 -1.32
C PHE A 73 -3.69 -9.52 -1.29
N ARG A 74 -2.66 -10.06 -0.65
CA ARG A 74 -2.46 -11.50 -0.45
C ARG A 74 -2.45 -11.77 1.05
N PRO A 75 -3.55 -12.32 1.59
CA PRO A 75 -3.61 -12.80 2.96
C PRO A 75 -2.49 -13.77 3.32
N ASN A 76 -2.08 -13.79 4.59
CA ASN A 76 -1.10 -14.73 5.12
C ASN A 76 -1.73 -15.90 5.91
N TYR A 77 -3.06 -15.96 6.02
CA TYR A 77 -3.80 -17.09 6.57
C TYR A 77 -4.10 -18.13 5.47
N LEU A 78 -4.03 -19.40 5.85
CA LEU A 78 -4.31 -20.57 5.00
C LEU A 78 -5.81 -20.72 4.72
#